data_AF-A0A522M9T9-F1
#
_entry.id   AF-A0A522M9T9-F1
#
_cell.length_a   1.000
_cell.length_b   1.000
_cell.length_c   1.000
_cell.angle_alpha   90.00
_cell.angle_beta   90.00
_cell.angle_gamma   90.00
#
_symmetry.space_group_name_H-M   'P 1'
#
loop_
_entity.id
_entity.type
_entity.pdbx_description
1 polymer ?
#
loop_
_entity_poly.entity_id
_entity_poly.type
_entity_poly.pdbx_seq_one_letter_code
_entity_poly.pdbx_strand_id
1 'polypeptide(L)'
;MHWSLPANPIDLEQRDGRINRYKSLVVRQRVAQAYGDTLASPAPSQSYDVWTRLFDLASKDERPTDLVPYWYVPRGYACLERIVPVAPFSSEIDRLDEILRILSLYRLSFGQPRQQELIENLLRRNYKDVYLREIREALLVDIAPINRVLKAAGEDRAGAA
;
A
#
# COMPACT_ATOMS: atom_id res chain seq x y z
N MET A 1 2.19 -15.27 -0.89
CA MET A 1 1.40 -16.47 -0.55
C MET A 1 1.31 -16.57 0.96
N HIS A 2 0.11 -16.72 1.51
CA HIS A 2 -0.09 -17.02 2.94
C HIS A 2 -0.57 -18.46 3.04
N TRP A 3 0.33 -19.39 3.39
CA TRP A 3 -0.02 -20.81 3.53
C TRP A 3 -0.87 -21.09 4.78
N SER A 4 -0.70 -20.30 5.83
CA SER A 4 -1.50 -20.35 7.04
C SER A 4 -1.83 -18.94 7.52
N LEU A 5 -3.07 -18.77 7.99
CA LEU A 5 -3.55 -17.52 8.56
C LEU A 5 -2.99 -17.36 9.97
N PRO A 6 -2.36 -16.22 10.30
CA PRO A 6 -1.93 -15.96 11.67
C PRO A 6 -3.15 -15.82 12.61
N ALA A 7 -2.93 -16.02 13.89
CA ALA A 7 -3.97 -15.76 14.89
C ALA A 7 -4.18 -14.27 15.14
N ASN A 8 -3.09 -13.49 15.16
CA ASN A 8 -3.16 -12.05 15.34
C ASN A 8 -3.21 -11.34 13.97
N PRO A 9 -4.20 -10.47 13.71
CA PRO A 9 -4.27 -9.67 12.48
C PRO A 9 -3.04 -8.79 12.23
N ILE A 10 -2.37 -8.33 13.29
CA ILE A 10 -1.14 -7.55 13.18
C ILE A 10 -0.03 -8.37 12.53
N ASP A 11 0.04 -9.68 12.78
CA ASP A 11 1.05 -10.54 12.16
C ASP A 11 0.85 -10.65 10.65
N LEU A 12 -0.39 -10.56 10.16
CA LEU A 12 -0.69 -10.53 8.72
C LEU A 12 -0.11 -9.25 8.11
N GLU A 13 -0.34 -8.10 8.74
CA GLU A 13 0.22 -6.81 8.31
C GLU A 13 1.75 -6.80 8.31
N GLN A 14 2.37 -7.35 9.35
CA GLN A 14 3.83 -7.42 9.47
C GLN A 14 4.44 -8.33 8.41
N ARG A 15 3.79 -9.46 8.08
CA ARG A 15 4.20 -10.33 6.97
C ARG A 15 4.18 -9.58 5.65
N ASP A 16 3.12 -8.81 5.41
CA ASP A 16 2.99 -7.98 4.21
C ASP A 16 4.03 -6.85 4.16
N GLY A 17 4.34 -6.24 5.30
CA GLY A 17 5.37 -5.21 5.42
C GLY A 17 6.77 -5.71 5.04
N ARG A 18 7.08 -7.00 5.22
CA ARG A 18 8.35 -7.59 4.77
C ARG A 18 8.47 -7.61 3.24
N ILE A 19 7.34 -7.67 2.55
CA ILE A 19 7.27 -7.66 1.09
C ILE A 19 7.22 -6.21 0.60
N ASN A 20 6.33 -5.40 1.18
CA ASN A 20 6.17 -3.99 0.85
C ASN A 20 7.22 -3.12 1.56
N ARG A 21 8.43 -3.14 1.04
CA ARG A 21 9.60 -2.43 1.60
C ARG A 21 10.27 -1.52 0.58
N TYR A 22 11.19 -0.68 1.07
CA TYR A 22 12.06 0.16 0.24
C TYR A 22 12.74 -0.65 -0.89
N LYS A 23 12.59 -0.17 -2.12
CA LYS A 23 13.09 -0.81 -3.35
C LYS A 23 12.74 -2.30 -3.43
N SER A 24 11.51 -2.67 -3.03
CA SER A 24 10.98 -4.03 -3.14
C SER A 24 11.01 -4.55 -4.58
N LEU A 25 10.82 -5.86 -4.77
CA LEU A 25 10.84 -6.48 -6.10
C LEU A 25 9.83 -5.84 -7.06
N VAL A 26 8.60 -5.58 -6.60
CA VAL A 26 7.58 -4.95 -7.45
C VAL A 26 8.00 -3.54 -7.88
N VAL A 27 8.63 -2.77 -6.99
CA VAL A 27 9.15 -1.44 -7.31
C VAL A 27 10.25 -1.57 -8.37
N ARG A 28 11.21 -2.47 -8.18
CA ARG A 28 12.29 -2.73 -9.15
C ARG A 28 11.75 -3.14 -10.51
N GLN A 29 10.76 -4.03 -10.55
CA GLN A 29 10.10 -4.46 -11.79
C GLN A 29 9.42 -3.28 -12.48
N ARG A 30 8.68 -2.45 -11.75
CA ARG A 30 8.05 -1.25 -12.33
C ARG A 30 9.05 -0.22 -12.83
N VAL A 31 10.13 0.02 -12.08
CA VAL A 31 11.23 0.89 -12.53
C VAL A 31 11.83 0.35 -13.83
N ALA A 32 12.12 -0.95 -13.89
CA ALA A 32 12.66 -1.56 -15.11
C ALA A 32 11.67 -1.47 -16.29
N GLN A 33 10.37 -1.67 -16.06
CA GLN A 33 9.34 -1.49 -17.08
C GLN A 33 9.22 -0.04 -17.56
N ALA A 34 9.38 0.93 -16.67
CA ALA A 34 9.19 2.34 -16.99
C ALA A 34 10.43 3.01 -17.61
N TYR A 35 11.63 2.56 -17.24
CA TYR A 35 12.89 3.22 -17.59
C TYR A 35 13.93 2.29 -18.23
N GLY A 36 13.67 0.98 -18.33
CA GLY A 36 14.62 0.00 -18.86
C GLY A 36 15.09 0.31 -20.27
N ASP A 37 14.19 0.73 -21.16
CA ASP A 37 14.50 1.04 -22.55
C ASP A 37 15.46 2.23 -22.69
N THR A 38 15.45 3.16 -21.73
CA THR A 38 16.35 4.33 -21.73
C THR A 38 17.81 3.97 -21.45
N LEU A 39 18.08 2.74 -20.98
CA LEU A 39 19.44 2.24 -20.75
C LEU A 39 20.11 1.63 -21.98
N ALA A 40 19.45 1.59 -23.14
CA ALA A 40 19.96 0.94 -24.35
C ALA A 40 21.27 1.55 -24.92
N SER A 41 21.72 2.71 -24.44
CA SER A 41 23.04 3.23 -24.79
C SER A 41 24.16 2.52 -24.02
N PRO A 42 25.22 2.06 -24.71
CA PRO A 42 26.31 1.30 -24.09
C PRO A 42 26.87 2.09 -22.90
N ALA A 43 26.91 1.45 -21.74
CA ALA A 43 27.48 2.06 -20.55
C ALA A 43 28.94 2.44 -20.87
N PRO A 44 29.39 3.66 -20.54
CA PRO A 44 30.81 3.97 -20.55
C PRO A 44 31.53 2.94 -19.68
N SER A 45 32.78 2.65 -20.02
CA SER A 45 33.67 1.57 -19.59
C SER A 45 33.89 1.37 -18.07
N GLN A 46 33.11 1.99 -17.20
CA GLN A 46 33.04 1.71 -15.77
C GLN A 46 31.68 1.10 -15.42
N SER A 47 31.76 -0.12 -14.89
CA SER A 47 30.73 -0.91 -14.21
C SER A 47 29.90 -0.09 -13.20
N TYR A 48 28.97 0.74 -13.68
CA TYR A 48 28.00 1.40 -12.83
C TYR A 48 26.80 0.46 -12.61
N ASP A 49 26.38 0.31 -11.35
CA ASP A 49 25.24 -0.53 -10.99
C ASP A 49 23.98 -0.10 -11.77
N VAL A 50 23.40 -1.03 -12.52
CA VAL A 50 22.20 -0.84 -13.36
C VAL A 50 21.04 -0.30 -12.53
N TRP A 51 20.88 -0.78 -11.29
CA TRP A 51 19.80 -0.33 -10.42
C TRP A 51 19.99 1.11 -10.00
N THR A 52 21.22 1.51 -9.64
CA THR A 52 21.52 2.90 -9.31
C THR A 52 21.15 3.82 -10.47
N ARG A 53 21.55 3.49 -11.71
CA ARG A 53 21.18 4.27 -12.90
C ARG A 53 19.67 4.35 -13.11
N LEU A 54 18.96 3.22 -13.02
CA LEU A 54 17.51 3.18 -13.18
C LEU A 54 16.79 4.01 -12.13
N PHE A 55 17.20 3.90 -10.86
CA PHE A 55 16.61 4.68 -9.79
C PHE A 55 16.92 6.15 -9.93
N ASP A 56 18.12 6.54 -10.37
CA ASP A 56 18.50 7.94 -10.65
C ASP A 56 17.66 8.54 -11.77
N LEU A 57 17.43 7.78 -12.85
CA LEU A 57 16.55 8.17 -13.96
C LEU A 57 15.12 8.36 -13.48
N ALA A 58 14.57 7.39 -12.77
CA ALA A 58 13.23 7.47 -12.18
C ALA A 58 13.12 8.62 -11.15
N SER A 59 14.25 8.98 -10.54
CA SER A 59 14.38 10.10 -9.63
C SER A 59 14.28 11.45 -10.34
N LYS A 60 14.75 11.54 -11.58
CA LYS A 60 14.75 12.79 -12.35
C LYS A 60 13.39 13.13 -12.97
N ASP A 61 12.51 12.15 -13.07
CA ASP A 61 11.13 12.37 -13.50
C ASP A 61 10.32 13.12 -12.43
N GLU A 62 9.14 13.61 -12.79
CA GLU A 62 8.29 14.37 -11.86
C GLU A 62 7.93 13.51 -10.63
N ARG A 63 8.39 13.96 -9.47
CA ARG A 63 8.22 13.27 -8.19
C ARG A 63 7.08 13.93 -7.42
N PRO A 64 5.86 13.36 -7.42
CA PRO A 64 4.76 13.92 -6.64
C PRO A 64 5.02 13.81 -5.13
N THR A 65 5.84 12.85 -4.70
CA THR A 65 6.14 12.59 -3.29
C THR A 65 7.53 11.95 -3.13
N ASP A 66 8.14 12.06 -1.95
CA ASP A 66 9.42 11.39 -1.62
C ASP A 66 9.34 9.84 -1.64
N LEU A 67 8.13 9.29 -1.67
CA LEU A 67 7.90 7.86 -1.81
C LEU A 67 8.20 7.36 -3.23
N VAL A 68 8.16 8.24 -4.23
CA VAL A 68 8.46 7.92 -5.63
C VAL A 68 9.93 8.24 -5.92
N PRO A 69 10.72 7.31 -6.50
CA PRO A 69 10.34 5.99 -7.03
C PRO A 69 10.56 4.80 -6.07
N TYR A 70 10.94 5.04 -4.81
CA TYR A 70 11.53 3.98 -3.97
C TYR A 70 10.54 3.02 -3.31
N TRP A 71 9.34 3.49 -3.03
CA TRP A 71 8.24 2.72 -2.43
C TRP A 71 7.11 2.49 -3.42
N TYR A 72 6.96 3.38 -4.40
CA TYR A 72 5.92 3.32 -5.41
C TYR A 72 6.41 3.90 -6.72
N VAL A 73 5.96 3.31 -7.83
CA VAL A 73 6.15 3.83 -9.19
C VAL A 73 4.80 3.77 -9.90
N PRO A 74 4.32 4.91 -10.45
CA PRO A 74 3.00 4.98 -11.08
C PRO A 74 2.95 4.29 -12.44
N ARG A 75 4.08 4.24 -13.16
CA ARG A 75 4.21 3.56 -14.45
C ARG A 75 4.56 2.08 -14.27
N GLY A 76 4.13 1.24 -15.20
CA GLY A 76 4.35 -0.20 -15.20
C GLY A 76 3.13 -1.00 -14.71
N TYR A 77 3.14 -2.31 -14.98
CA TYR A 77 2.02 -3.22 -14.75
C TYR A 77 2.30 -4.26 -13.65
N ALA A 78 3.54 -4.39 -13.18
CA ALA A 78 3.86 -5.32 -12.08
C ALA A 78 3.03 -5.00 -10.83
N CYS A 79 2.46 -5.99 -10.16
CA CYS A 79 1.66 -5.82 -8.96
C CYS A 79 2.01 -6.88 -7.90
N LEU A 80 1.58 -6.64 -6.66
CA LEU A 80 1.71 -7.62 -5.58
C LEU A 80 0.43 -8.44 -5.49
N GLU A 81 0.56 -9.74 -5.74
CA GLU A 81 -0.54 -10.69 -5.62
C GLU A 81 -0.49 -11.40 -4.26
N ARG A 82 -1.65 -11.46 -3.59
CA ARG A 82 -1.83 -12.14 -2.31
C ARG A 82 -2.74 -13.32 -2.52
N ILE A 83 -2.16 -14.50 -2.42
CA ILE A 83 -2.87 -15.77 -2.56
C ILE A 83 -2.96 -16.42 -1.18
N VAL A 84 -4.20 -16.70 -0.76
CA VAL A 84 -4.55 -17.49 0.43
C VAL A 84 -5.25 -18.76 -0.07
N PRO A 85 -4.59 -19.91 -0.07
CA PRO A 85 -5.25 -21.18 -0.38
C PRO A 85 -6.26 -21.49 0.73
N VAL A 86 -7.52 -21.64 0.38
CA VAL A 86 -8.59 -22.05 1.30
C VAL A 86 -9.16 -23.39 0.84
N ALA A 87 -9.28 -24.35 1.76
CA ALA A 87 -9.92 -25.62 1.46
C ALA A 87 -11.46 -25.45 1.38
N PRO A 88 -12.16 -26.19 0.49
CA PRO A 88 -13.61 -26.18 0.45
C PRO A 88 -14.24 -26.52 1.81
N PHE A 89 -15.29 -25.80 2.20
CA PHE A 89 -16.00 -25.96 3.49
C PHE A 89 -15.13 -25.72 4.75
N SER A 90 -13.97 -25.08 4.60
CA SER A 90 -13.11 -24.70 5.72
C SER A 90 -13.63 -23.43 6.42
N SER A 91 -13.54 -23.40 7.76
CA SER A 91 -13.76 -22.19 8.56
C SER A 91 -12.67 -21.13 8.36
N GLU A 92 -11.62 -21.44 7.59
CA GLU A 92 -10.57 -20.49 7.25
C GLU A 92 -11.08 -19.31 6.41
N ILE A 93 -12.16 -19.48 5.66
CA ILE A 93 -12.79 -18.39 4.91
C ILE A 93 -13.35 -17.35 5.87
N ASP A 94 -14.15 -17.78 6.84
CA ASP A 94 -14.73 -16.90 7.87
C ASP A 94 -13.63 -16.25 8.72
N ARG A 95 -12.59 -17.02 9.05
CA ARG A 95 -11.43 -16.52 9.80
C ARG A 95 -10.64 -15.47 9.02
N LEU A 96 -10.46 -15.66 7.71
CA LEU A 96 -9.80 -14.66 6.86
C LEU A 96 -10.59 -13.35 6.86
N ASP A 97 -11.92 -13.43 6.71
CA ASP A 97 -12.79 -12.25 6.74
C ASP A 97 -12.70 -11.52 8.09
N GLU A 98 -12.74 -12.26 9.20
CA GLU A 98 -12.58 -11.71 10.54
C GLU A 98 -11.23 -11.00 10.72
N ILE A 99 -10.13 -11.64 10.29
CA ILE A 99 -8.78 -11.05 10.35
C ILE A 99 -8.72 -9.74 9.56
N LEU A 100 -9.26 -9.71 8.34
CA LEU A 100 -9.26 -8.52 7.48
C LEU A 100 -10.12 -7.40 8.08
N ARG A 101 -11.27 -7.75 8.68
CA ARG A 101 -12.13 -6.82 9.40
C ARG A 101 -11.41 -6.20 10.59
N ILE A 102 -10.82 -7.01 11.45
CA ILE A 102 -10.08 -6.53 12.63
C ILE A 102 -8.87 -5.69 12.20
N LEU A 103 -8.13 -6.11 11.17
CA LEU A 103 -7.01 -5.34 10.62
C LEU A 103 -7.44 -3.95 10.15
N SER A 104 -8.62 -3.85 9.53
CA SER A 104 -9.18 -2.57 9.10
C SER A 104 -9.51 -1.65 10.28
N LEU A 105 -10.02 -2.19 11.38
CA LEU A 105 -10.26 -1.44 12.63
C LEU A 105 -8.96 -1.01 13.32
N TYR A 106 -7.94 -1.87 13.32
CA TYR A 106 -6.60 -1.48 13.78
C TYR A 106 -6.06 -0.30 12.98
N ARG A 107 -6.22 -0.30 11.64
CA ARG A 107 -5.80 0.82 10.79
C ARG A 107 -6.55 2.12 11.09
N LEU A 108 -7.86 2.04 11.35
CA LEU A 108 -8.69 3.20 11.70
C LEU A 108 -8.31 3.84 13.04
N SER A 109 -7.86 3.02 13.97
CA SER A 109 -7.57 3.47 15.33
C SER A 109 -6.14 4.03 15.48
N PHE A 110 -5.30 3.98 14.44
CA PHE A 110 -3.97 4.58 14.48
C PHE A 110 -4.03 6.08 14.74
N GLY A 111 -3.19 6.54 15.66
CA GLY A 111 -3.13 7.94 16.06
C GLY A 111 -4.27 8.39 16.98
N GLN A 112 -5.24 7.51 17.29
CA GLN A 112 -6.34 7.82 18.19
C GLN A 112 -5.93 7.60 19.66
N PRO A 113 -6.38 8.46 20.60
CA PRO A 113 -6.19 8.21 22.02
C PRO A 113 -6.97 6.95 22.45
N ARG A 114 -6.40 6.17 23.37
CA ARG A 114 -7.01 4.93 23.91
C ARG A 114 -7.45 3.95 22.81
N GLN A 115 -6.53 3.67 21.88
CA GLN A 115 -6.73 2.80 20.71
C GLN A 115 -7.48 1.49 21.03
N GLN A 116 -7.11 0.81 22.12
CA GLN A 116 -7.70 -0.46 22.53
C GLN A 116 -9.19 -0.32 22.88
N GLU A 117 -9.57 0.69 23.67
CA GLU A 117 -10.97 0.95 24.04
C GLU A 117 -11.83 1.27 22.81
N LEU A 118 -11.27 2.02 21.85
CA LEU A 118 -11.94 2.36 20.60
C LEU A 118 -12.21 1.09 19.77
N ILE A 119 -11.21 0.23 19.58
CA ILE A 119 -11.37 -1.02 18.83
C ILE A 119 -12.41 -1.92 19.51
N GLU A 120 -12.34 -2.08 20.83
CA GLU A 120 -13.32 -2.88 21.58
C GLU A 120 -14.74 -2.34 21.43
N ASN A 121 -14.93 -1.03 21.46
CA ASN A 121 -16.23 -0.40 21.23
C ASN A 121 -16.75 -0.65 19.80
N LEU A 122 -15.87 -0.52 18.81
CA LEU A 122 -16.18 -0.75 17.39
C LEU A 122 -16.50 -2.22 17.10
N LEU A 123 -15.83 -3.17 17.76
CA LEU A 123 -16.11 -4.59 17.62
C LEU A 123 -17.43 -5.00 18.29
N ARG A 124 -17.74 -4.45 19.46
CA ARG A 124 -18.99 -4.75 20.19
C ARG A 124 -20.23 -4.26 19.48
N ARG A 125 -20.11 -3.17 18.72
CA ARG A 125 -21.23 -2.53 18.03
C ARG A 125 -21.25 -3.00 16.58
N ASN A 126 -22.28 -3.78 16.22
CA ASN A 126 -22.47 -4.22 14.84
C ASN A 126 -23.02 -3.07 13.97
N TYR A 127 -22.14 -2.16 13.55
CA TYR A 127 -22.49 -1.01 12.71
C TYR A 127 -22.91 -1.46 11.31
N LYS A 128 -23.97 -0.87 10.77
CA LYS A 128 -24.34 -1.01 9.35
C LYS A 128 -23.33 -0.27 8.46
N ASP A 129 -23.21 -0.70 7.20
CA ASP A 129 -22.24 -0.16 6.23
C ASP A 129 -22.26 1.37 6.07
N VAL A 130 -23.44 1.99 6.19
CA VAL A 130 -23.60 3.46 6.10
C VAL A 130 -22.83 4.15 7.23
N TYR A 131 -22.95 3.66 8.47
CA TYR A 131 -22.24 4.23 9.61
C TYR A 131 -20.73 3.95 9.56
N LEU A 132 -20.31 2.84 8.97
CA LEU A 132 -18.88 2.53 8.81
C LEU A 132 -18.16 3.56 7.92
N ARG A 133 -18.86 4.10 6.91
CA ARG A 133 -18.31 5.16 6.05
C ARG A 133 -18.09 6.45 6.84
N GLU A 134 -19.10 6.88 7.60
CA GLU A 134 -19.03 8.09 8.44
C GLU A 134 -17.93 7.95 9.51
N ILE A 135 -17.85 6.80 10.18
CA ILE A 135 -16.82 6.49 11.15
C ILE A 135 -15.42 6.56 10.51
N ARG A 136 -15.26 5.98 9.32
CA ARG A 136 -13.99 6.03 8.59
C ARG A 136 -13.61 7.47 8.26
N GLU A 137 -14.53 8.29 7.75
CA GLU A 137 -14.25 9.68 7.40
C GLU A 137 -13.91 10.54 8.62
N ALA A 138 -14.54 10.27 9.77
CA ALA A 138 -14.26 11.00 11.01
C ALA A 138 -12.97 10.57 11.71
N LEU A 139 -12.61 9.27 11.66
CA LEU A 139 -11.50 8.72 12.46
C LEU A 139 -10.23 8.44 11.66
N LEU A 140 -10.31 8.20 10.35
CA LEU A 140 -9.14 7.84 9.54
C LEU A 140 -8.25 9.05 9.35
N VAL A 141 -7.05 9.00 9.93
CA VAL A 141 -6.00 9.97 9.63
C VAL A 141 -5.40 9.65 8.27
N ASP A 142 -5.69 10.49 7.26
CA ASP A 142 -5.10 10.34 5.93
C ASP A 142 -3.64 10.84 5.92
N ILE A 143 -2.74 9.89 6.11
CA ILE A 143 -1.29 10.09 6.01
C ILE A 143 -0.74 9.78 4.62
N ALA A 144 -1.57 9.38 3.65
CA ALA A 144 -1.09 9.04 2.32
C ALA A 144 -0.78 10.32 1.52
N PRO A 145 0.49 10.62 1.21
CA PRO A 145 0.85 11.86 0.55
C PRO A 145 0.27 11.94 -0.87
N ILE A 146 0.06 10.79 -1.53
CA ILE A 146 -0.52 10.72 -2.87
C ILE A 146 -1.98 11.20 -2.91
N ASN A 147 -2.76 10.95 -1.85
CA ASN A 147 -4.16 11.40 -1.79
C ASN A 147 -4.23 12.93 -1.72
N ARG A 148 -3.27 13.58 -1.05
CA ARG A 148 -3.18 15.04 -0.99
C ARG A 148 -2.86 15.64 -2.36
N VAL A 149 -1.91 15.06 -3.08
CA VAL A 149 -1.55 15.48 -4.44
C VAL A 149 -2.73 15.30 -5.41
N LEU A 150 -3.44 14.17 -5.33
CA LEU A 150 -4.63 13.93 -6.16
C LEU A 150 -5.78 14.88 -5.86
N LYS A 151 -6.00 15.24 -4.59
CA LYS A 151 -6.99 16.28 -4.21
C LYS A 151 -6.62 17.64 -4.79
N ALA A 152 -5.37 18.08 -4.62
CA ALA A 152 -4.89 19.35 -5.16
C ALA A 152 -5.03 19.40 -6.70
N ALA A 153 -4.63 18.34 -7.40
CA ALA A 153 -4.77 18.24 -8.86
C ALA A 153 -6.24 18.20 -9.34
N GLY A 154 -7.16 17.72 -8.49
CA GLY A 154 -8.61 17.75 -8.75
C GLY A 154 -9.23 19.12 -8.52
N GLU A 155 -8.78 19.85 -7.50
CA GLU A 155 -9.23 21.22 -7.18
C GLU A 155 -8.75 22.24 -8.24
N ASP A 156 -7.52 22.13 -8.74
CA ASP A 156 -7.00 22.97 -9.83
C ASP A 156 -7.78 22.80 -11.14
N ARG A 157 -8.33 21.60 -11.39
CA ARG A 157 -9.20 21.35 -12.57
C ARG A 157 -10.63 21.86 -12.38
N ALA A 158 -11.10 21.97 -11.14
CA ALA A 158 -12.43 22.48 -10.83
C ALA A 158 -12.47 24.02 -10.74
N GLY A 159 -11.36 24.67 -10.40
CA GLY A 159 -11.23 26.14 -10.40
C GLY A 159 -10.89 26.77 -11.76
N ALA A 160 -10.58 25.95 -12.77
CA ALA A 160 -10.29 26.37 -14.14
C ALA A 160 -11.49 26.25 -15.11
N ALA A 161 -12.67 25.89 -14.58
CA ALA A 161 -13.95 25.82 -15.29
C ALA A 161 -14.93 26.84 -14.71
#